data_AF-A0AAU2AK11-F1
#
_entry.id   AF-A0AAU2AK11-F1
#
_cell.length_a   1.000
_cell.length_b   1.000
_cell.length_c   1.000
_cell.angle_alpha   90.00
_cell.angle_beta   90.00
_cell.angle_gamma   90.00
#
_symmetry.space_group_name_H-M   'P 1'
#
loop_
_entity.id
_entity.type
_entity.pdbx_description
1 polymer ?
#
loop_
_entity_poly.entity_id
_entity_poly.type
_entity_poly.pdbx_seq_one_letter_code
_entity_poly.pdbx_strand_id
1 'polypeptide(L)'
;MTAGDSTVAAVRPRRTVRRTLQWLALTVLLVLGVVELVGGPGGLLAPPRASADAARASVEDLARRIGCSADITADTTDLRQGLCTLGDDEVWIATFPTSGAQTAWTSEAEAYGGSYLVGDRWVVVLSDTTADLVHAKLGGVMTGGADHAGHGNHAGDHADGTGHDRSGAG
;
A
#
# COMPACT_ATOMS: atom_id res chain seq x y z
N MET A 1 30.84 -34.56 -89.77
CA MET A 1 29.46 -34.04 -89.61
C MET A 1 28.86 -34.65 -88.35
N THR A 2 28.14 -33.82 -87.58
CA THR A 2 27.23 -34.11 -86.44
C THR A 2 27.85 -34.71 -85.17
N ALA A 3 28.01 -33.88 -84.12
CA ALA A 3 27.06 -33.65 -83.00
C ALA A 3 27.24 -34.75 -81.93
N GLY A 4 27.65 -34.50 -80.69
CA GLY A 4 27.22 -33.48 -79.75
C GLY A 4 26.28 -34.15 -78.75
N ASP A 5 26.76 -34.52 -77.55
CA ASP A 5 25.89 -34.61 -76.39
C ASP A 5 26.66 -34.30 -75.10
N SER A 6 25.99 -33.55 -74.23
CA SER A 6 26.52 -32.71 -73.18
C SER A 6 26.46 -33.42 -71.83
N THR A 7 27.44 -33.12 -70.98
CA THR A 7 27.42 -33.43 -69.56
C THR A 7 26.35 -32.59 -68.85
N VAL A 8 25.40 -33.24 -68.17
CA VAL A 8 24.49 -32.55 -67.25
C VAL A 8 25.10 -32.53 -65.84
N ALA A 9 25.64 -31.37 -65.46
CA ALA A 9 26.01 -31.06 -64.08
C ALA A 9 24.76 -30.55 -63.32
N ALA A 10 24.26 -31.33 -62.36
CA ALA A 10 23.21 -30.87 -61.46
C ALA A 10 23.82 -30.04 -60.32
N VAL A 11 23.58 -28.73 -60.39
CA VAL A 11 23.94 -27.71 -59.40
C VAL A 11 23.28 -28.01 -58.05
N ARG A 12 24.05 -28.00 -56.95
CA ARG A 12 23.55 -28.06 -55.57
C ARG A 12 23.42 -26.64 -54.97
N PRO A 13 22.21 -26.11 -54.71
CA PRO A 13 22.05 -24.96 -53.82
C PRO A 13 21.40 -25.41 -52.50
N ARG A 14 22.17 -25.54 -51.40
CA ARG A 14 21.61 -25.98 -50.10
C ARG A 14 22.07 -25.21 -48.85
N ARG A 15 22.76 -24.07 -48.95
CA ARG A 15 23.24 -23.34 -47.76
C ARG A 15 22.65 -21.95 -47.53
N THR A 16 22.25 -21.23 -48.58
CA THR A 16 21.70 -19.86 -48.45
C THR A 16 20.23 -19.83 -48.04
N VAL A 17 19.42 -20.79 -48.52
CA VAL A 17 17.98 -20.90 -48.18
C VAL A 17 17.75 -21.24 -46.70
N ARG A 18 18.66 -21.98 -46.07
CA ARG A 18 18.55 -22.33 -44.64
C ARG A 18 18.81 -21.15 -43.72
N ARG A 19 19.76 -20.28 -44.07
CA ARG A 19 20.06 -19.07 -43.29
C ARG A 19 18.90 -18.06 -43.36
N THR A 20 18.30 -17.85 -44.52
CA THR A 20 17.15 -16.93 -44.64
C THR A 20 15.91 -17.46 -43.92
N LEU A 21 15.66 -18.78 -43.96
CA LEU A 21 14.59 -19.40 -43.17
C LEU A 21 14.82 -19.27 -41.65
N GLN A 22 16.07 -19.41 -41.18
CA GLN A 22 16.39 -19.30 -39.75
C GLN A 22 16.21 -17.88 -39.22
N TRP A 23 16.57 -16.86 -39.99
CA TRP A 23 16.34 -15.46 -39.61
C TRP A 23 14.85 -15.10 -39.59
N LEU A 24 14.04 -15.63 -40.53
CA LEU A 24 12.59 -15.44 -40.54
C LEU A 24 11.89 -16.16 -39.39
N ALA A 25 12.35 -17.35 -38.99
CA ALA A 25 11.79 -18.07 -37.84
C ALA A 25 12.07 -17.35 -36.51
N LEU A 26 13.24 -16.71 -36.39
CA LEU A 26 13.63 -15.96 -35.19
C LEU A 26 12.86 -14.64 -35.05
N THR A 27 12.59 -13.94 -36.16
CA THR A 27 11.73 -12.74 -36.14
C THR A 27 10.27 -13.08 -35.86
N VAL A 28 9.74 -14.18 -36.41
CA VAL A 28 8.37 -14.65 -36.12
C VAL A 28 8.21 -15.06 -34.65
N LEU A 29 9.19 -15.74 -34.04
CA LEU A 29 9.17 -16.08 -32.61
C LEU A 29 9.26 -14.84 -31.71
N LEU A 30 10.03 -13.83 -32.10
CA LEU A 30 10.15 -12.58 -31.35
C LEU A 30 8.86 -11.73 -31.41
N VAL A 31 8.14 -11.75 -32.55
CA VAL A 31 6.83 -11.10 -32.68
C VAL A 31 5.72 -11.87 -31.94
N LEU A 32 5.74 -13.22 -31.97
CA LEU A 32 4.79 -14.05 -31.21
C LEU A 32 5.00 -13.96 -29.68
N GLY A 33 6.24 -13.77 -29.21
CA GLY A 33 6.53 -13.59 -27.78
C GLY A 33 6.05 -12.25 -27.20
N VAL A 34 5.85 -11.22 -28.02
CA VAL A 34 5.36 -9.89 -27.57
C VAL A 34 3.83 -9.85 -27.52
N VAL A 35 3.12 -10.68 -28.30
CA VAL A 35 1.64 -10.69 -28.37
C VAL A 35 0.99 -11.42 -27.18
N GLU A 36 1.73 -12.26 -26.44
CA GLU A 36 1.21 -12.91 -25.22
C GLU A 36 1.24 -12.02 -23.96
N LEU A 37 1.79 -10.79 -24.05
CA LEU A 37 1.78 -9.85 -22.92
C LEU A 37 0.67 -8.78 -23.00
N VAL A 38 -0.05 -8.68 -24.12
CA VAL A 38 -1.16 -7.73 -24.32
C VAL A 38 -2.20 -8.37 -25.24
N GLY A 39 -3.12 -9.15 -24.68
CA GLY A 39 -4.37 -9.51 -25.38
C GLY A 39 -4.70 -10.99 -25.49
N GLY A 40 -4.96 -11.65 -24.37
CA GLY A 40 -5.74 -12.90 -24.38
C GLY A 40 -7.22 -12.61 -24.66
N PRO A 41 -7.89 -13.32 -25.60
CA PRO A 41 -9.31 -13.17 -25.86
C PRO A 41 -10.08 -14.11 -24.93
N GLY A 42 -10.67 -13.58 -23.86
CA GLY A 42 -11.37 -14.41 -22.88
C GLY A 42 -12.04 -13.61 -21.79
N GLY A 43 -12.84 -12.61 -22.17
CA GLY A 43 -13.75 -11.94 -21.24
C GLY A 43 -14.84 -12.91 -20.78
N LEU A 44 -14.68 -13.45 -19.58
CA LEU A 44 -15.79 -13.60 -18.65
C LEU A 44 -15.48 -12.63 -17.52
N LEU A 45 -16.41 -11.71 -17.30
CA LEU A 45 -16.51 -10.95 -16.06
C LEU A 45 -16.36 -11.95 -14.90
N ALA A 46 -15.15 -12.10 -14.37
CA ALA A 46 -15.01 -12.56 -13.02
C ALA A 46 -15.82 -11.53 -12.22
N PRO A 47 -16.90 -11.91 -11.52
CA PRO A 47 -17.40 -11.02 -10.50
C PRO A 47 -16.18 -10.65 -9.64
N PRO A 48 -16.06 -9.40 -9.14
CA PRO A 48 -15.08 -9.14 -8.09
C PRO A 48 -15.24 -10.29 -7.10
N ARG A 49 -14.13 -10.92 -6.70
CA ARG A 49 -14.17 -12.02 -5.74
C ARG A 49 -14.96 -11.49 -4.54
N ALA A 50 -16.25 -11.79 -4.51
CA ALA A 50 -17.09 -11.68 -3.34
C ALA A 50 -16.60 -12.85 -2.49
N SER A 51 -15.43 -12.67 -1.90
CA SER A 51 -14.94 -13.55 -0.88
C SER A 51 -16.01 -13.57 0.19
N ALA A 52 -16.51 -14.76 0.47
CA ALA A 52 -17.49 -15.08 1.49
C ALA A 52 -16.95 -14.81 2.92
N ASP A 53 -16.51 -13.59 3.16
CA ASP A 53 -16.45 -12.96 4.46
C ASP A 53 -17.73 -12.13 4.55
N ALA A 54 -18.37 -12.02 5.71
CA ALA A 54 -19.33 -10.93 5.88
C ALA A 54 -18.66 -9.64 5.38
N ALA A 55 -19.27 -8.95 4.40
CA ALA A 55 -18.58 -7.95 3.59
C ALA A 55 -17.72 -7.03 4.48
N ARG A 56 -16.40 -7.27 4.45
CA ARG A 56 -15.46 -6.52 5.28
C ARG A 56 -15.64 -5.05 4.94
N ALA A 57 -15.70 -4.22 5.96
CA ALA A 57 -15.84 -2.80 5.76
C ALA A 57 -14.66 -2.29 4.91
N SER A 58 -14.94 -1.79 3.71
CA SER A 58 -13.95 -1.07 2.89
C SER A 58 -13.73 0.34 3.44
N VAL A 59 -12.62 0.98 3.05
CA VAL A 59 -12.35 2.39 3.38
C VAL A 59 -13.51 3.26 2.90
N GLU A 60 -13.98 3.01 1.68
CA GLU A 60 -15.07 3.74 1.03
C GLU A 60 -16.42 3.52 1.73
N ASP A 61 -16.71 2.31 2.21
CA ASP A 61 -17.94 2.03 2.96
C ASP A 61 -17.93 2.63 4.36
N LEU A 62 -16.77 2.68 5.03
CA LEU A 62 -16.60 3.36 6.32
C LEU A 62 -16.78 4.87 6.16
N ALA A 63 -16.09 5.48 5.19
CA ALA A 63 -16.22 6.89 4.85
C ALA A 63 -17.67 7.28 4.58
N ARG A 64 -18.36 6.50 3.73
CA ARG A 64 -19.76 6.75 3.37
C ARG A 64 -20.69 6.67 4.57
N ARG A 65 -20.46 5.75 5.50
CA ARG A 65 -21.28 5.62 6.72
C ARG A 65 -21.14 6.83 7.63
N ILE A 66 -19.95 7.42 7.74
CA ILE A 66 -19.70 8.64 8.53
C ILE A 66 -20.08 9.92 7.79
N GLY A 67 -20.43 9.83 6.51
CA GLY A 67 -20.96 10.94 5.71
C GLY A 67 -19.90 11.67 4.88
N CYS A 68 -18.74 11.05 4.66
CA CYS A 68 -17.69 11.59 3.81
C CYS A 68 -17.38 10.65 2.62
N SER A 69 -16.60 11.15 1.65
CA SER A 69 -15.98 10.32 0.62
C SER A 69 -14.49 10.35 0.85
N ALA A 70 -13.87 9.17 0.93
CA ALA A 70 -12.43 9.06 1.16
C ALA A 70 -11.64 9.17 -0.15
N ASP A 71 -10.59 9.97 -0.12
CA ASP A 71 -9.51 9.92 -1.10
C ASP A 71 -8.51 8.86 -0.66
N ILE A 72 -8.26 7.87 -1.51
CA ILE A 72 -7.36 6.75 -1.19
C ILE A 72 -5.91 7.23 -1.28
N THR A 73 -5.22 7.24 -0.14
CA THR A 73 -3.85 7.71 0.00
C THR A 73 -2.84 6.56 -0.05
N ALA A 74 -3.26 5.34 0.28
CA ALA A 74 -2.45 4.15 0.18
C ALA A 74 -3.31 2.92 -0.16
N ASP A 75 -2.78 2.06 -1.03
CA ASP A 75 -3.38 0.78 -1.40
C ASP A 75 -2.25 -0.24 -1.58
N THR A 76 -1.88 -0.90 -0.48
CA THR A 76 -0.77 -1.85 -0.45
C THR A 76 -1.26 -3.24 -0.07
N THR A 77 -0.37 -4.22 -0.09
CA THR A 77 -0.68 -5.57 0.41
C THR A 77 -0.93 -5.60 1.92
N ASP A 78 -0.45 -4.58 2.64
CA ASP A 78 -0.43 -4.55 4.10
C ASP A 78 -1.61 -3.76 4.67
N LEU A 79 -2.08 -2.73 3.94
CA LEU A 79 -3.27 -1.96 4.29
C LEU A 79 -3.81 -1.17 3.08
N ARG A 80 -5.09 -0.81 3.16
CA ARG A 80 -5.70 0.24 2.33
C ARG A 80 -6.12 1.39 3.22
N GLN A 81 -5.70 2.60 2.87
CA GLN A 81 -5.96 3.82 3.64
C GLN A 81 -6.53 4.93 2.78
N GLY A 82 -7.43 5.71 3.35
CA GLY A 82 -7.88 6.95 2.78
C GLY A 82 -8.04 8.04 3.83
N LEU A 83 -8.17 9.26 3.33
CA LEU A 83 -8.41 10.48 4.09
C LEU A 83 -9.74 11.08 3.64
N CYS A 84 -10.53 11.58 4.57
CA CYS A 84 -11.65 12.45 4.24
C CYS A 84 -11.76 13.59 5.25
N THR A 85 -12.48 14.64 4.88
CA THR A 85 -12.80 15.75 5.79
C THR A 85 -14.23 15.61 6.29
N LEU A 86 -14.41 15.74 7.61
CA LEU A 86 -15.70 15.75 8.28
C LEU A 86 -15.87 17.04 9.06
N GLY A 87 -16.61 18.00 8.50
CA GLY A 87 -16.63 19.37 9.03
C GLY A 87 -15.31 20.06 8.75
N ASP A 88 -14.62 20.52 9.80
CA ASP A 88 -13.29 21.14 9.71
C ASP A 88 -12.17 20.14 10.09
N ASP A 89 -12.52 18.90 10.42
CA ASP A 89 -11.60 17.87 10.92
C ASP A 89 -11.22 16.85 9.83
N GLU A 90 -9.95 16.45 9.82
CA GLU A 90 -9.46 15.33 9.01
C GLU A 90 -9.71 13.99 9.70
N VAL A 91 -10.20 13.02 8.92
CA VAL A 91 -10.46 11.66 9.38
C VAL A 91 -9.70 10.68 8.49
N TRP A 92 -8.75 9.96 9.08
CA TRP A 92 -8.00 8.90 8.39
C TRP A 92 -8.67 7.55 8.63
N ILE A 93 -8.83 6.76 7.58
CA ILE A 93 -9.49 5.46 7.64
C ILE A 93 -8.55 4.43 7.04
N ALA A 94 -8.18 3.41 7.82
CA ALA A 94 -7.35 2.30 7.38
C ALA A 94 -8.11 0.97 7.52
N THR A 95 -7.94 0.08 6.54
CA THR A 95 -8.45 -1.29 6.55
C THR A 95 -7.31 -2.27 6.33
N PHE A 96 -7.38 -3.43 6.99
CA PHE A 96 -6.26 -4.37 7.10
C PHE A 96 -6.63 -5.77 6.59
N PRO A 97 -5.68 -6.51 6.01
CA PRO A 97 -5.91 -7.87 5.55
C PRO A 97 -6.20 -8.84 6.71
N THR A 98 -5.59 -8.60 7.89
CA THR A 98 -5.70 -9.45 9.09
C THR A 98 -5.83 -8.62 10.36
N SER A 99 -6.39 -9.21 11.43
CA SER A 99 -6.48 -8.57 12.76
C SER A 99 -5.11 -8.38 13.40
N GLY A 100 -4.15 -9.27 13.10
CA GLY A 100 -2.76 -9.12 13.52
C GLY A 100 -2.10 -7.88 12.89
N ALA A 101 -2.30 -7.65 11.59
CA ALA A 101 -1.79 -6.46 10.90
C ALA A 101 -2.39 -5.17 11.48
N GLN A 102 -3.70 -5.17 11.75
CA GLN A 102 -4.37 -4.06 12.43
C GLN A 102 -3.77 -3.80 13.82
N THR A 103 -3.65 -4.85 14.65
CA THR A 103 -3.18 -4.71 16.04
C THR A 103 -1.74 -4.18 16.07
N ALA A 104 -0.87 -4.70 15.19
CA ALA A 104 0.50 -4.22 15.06
C ALA A 104 0.53 -2.74 14.66
N TRP A 105 -0.23 -2.37 13.64
CA TRP A 105 -0.32 -0.99 13.17
C TRP A 105 -0.86 -0.04 14.25
N THR A 106 -1.95 -0.41 14.95
CA THR A 106 -2.54 0.42 16.00
C THR A 106 -1.58 0.61 17.16
N SER A 107 -0.87 -0.44 17.59
CA SER A 107 0.11 -0.34 18.68
C SER A 107 1.28 0.59 18.34
N GLU A 108 1.71 0.61 17.08
CA GLU A 108 2.74 1.55 16.61
C GLU A 108 2.18 2.97 16.46
N ALA A 109 0.95 3.10 15.96
CA ALA A 109 0.29 4.39 15.74
C ALA A 109 0.00 5.12 17.05
N GLU A 110 -0.54 4.43 18.06
CA GLU A 110 -0.87 4.99 19.38
C GLU A 110 0.35 5.59 20.08
N ALA A 111 1.56 5.11 19.79
CA ALA A 111 2.79 5.68 20.31
C ALA A 111 3.06 7.10 19.79
N TYR A 112 2.32 7.61 18.80
CA TYR A 112 2.39 8.99 18.31
C TYR A 112 1.33 9.93 18.92
N GLY A 113 0.39 9.40 19.70
CA GLY A 113 -0.72 10.16 20.29
C GLY A 113 -1.94 10.30 19.36
N GLY A 114 -3.04 10.83 19.89
CA GLY A 114 -4.31 11.01 19.16
C GLY A 114 -5.39 10.00 19.53
N SER A 115 -6.54 10.05 18.84
CA SER A 115 -7.72 9.23 19.13
C SER A 115 -8.00 8.25 17.99
N TYR A 116 -8.22 6.98 18.36
CA TYR A 116 -8.38 5.86 17.44
C TYR A 116 -9.70 5.15 17.71
N LEU A 117 -10.49 4.93 16.67
CA LEU A 117 -11.65 4.05 16.73
C LEU A 117 -11.31 2.72 16.04
N VAL A 118 -11.33 1.64 16.80
CA VAL A 118 -10.90 0.31 16.34
C VAL A 118 -12.10 -0.63 16.20
N GLY A 119 -12.27 -1.24 15.03
CA GLY A 119 -13.25 -2.32 14.78
C GLY A 119 -12.62 -3.60 14.25
N ASP A 120 -13.40 -4.48 13.60
CA ASP A 120 -12.83 -5.69 12.96
C ASP A 120 -12.02 -5.31 11.72
N ARG A 121 -10.69 -5.24 11.88
CA ARG A 121 -9.72 -5.02 10.80
C ARG A 121 -9.86 -3.68 10.08
N TRP A 122 -10.32 -2.68 10.81
CA TRP A 122 -10.28 -1.29 10.39
C TRP A 122 -10.01 -0.36 11.58
N VAL A 123 -9.35 0.75 11.31
CA VAL A 123 -9.08 1.80 12.29
C VAL A 123 -9.43 3.13 11.67
N VAL A 124 -10.07 3.99 12.45
CA VAL A 124 -10.26 5.40 12.11
C VAL A 124 -9.41 6.23 13.07
N VAL A 125 -8.60 7.15 12.54
CA VAL A 125 -7.90 8.18 13.33
C VAL A 125 -8.66 9.47 13.15
N LEU A 126 -8.97 10.12 14.27
CA LEU A 126 -9.87 11.26 14.30
C LEU A 126 -9.56 12.16 15.49
N SER A 127 -10.09 13.38 15.45
CA SER A 127 -10.04 14.33 16.56
C SER A 127 -11.16 14.07 17.58
N ASP A 128 -10.96 14.55 18.81
CA ASP A 128 -11.97 14.40 19.87
C ASP A 128 -13.31 15.07 19.52
N THR A 129 -13.29 16.09 18.67
CA THR A 129 -14.50 16.80 18.18
C THR A 129 -15.40 15.92 17.31
N THR A 130 -14.85 14.91 16.63
CA THR A 130 -15.61 14.01 15.74
C THR A 130 -15.84 12.61 16.33
N ALA A 131 -15.25 12.32 17.50
CA ALA A 131 -15.27 10.99 18.12
C ALA A 131 -16.65 10.42 18.38
N ASP A 132 -17.51 11.15 19.08
CA ASP A 132 -18.85 10.67 19.43
C ASP A 132 -19.70 10.37 18.18
N LEU A 133 -19.60 11.24 17.17
CA LEU A 133 -20.35 11.07 15.92
C LEU A 133 -19.86 9.85 15.14
N VAL A 134 -18.55 9.68 15.01
CA VAL A 134 -17.95 8.56 14.27
C VAL A 134 -18.22 7.24 15.01
N HIS A 135 -18.06 7.21 16.34
CA HIS A 135 -18.35 6.04 17.18
C HIS A 135 -19.82 5.64 17.11
N ALA A 136 -20.76 6.59 17.17
CA ALA A 136 -22.19 6.31 17.08
C ALA A 136 -22.59 5.67 15.74
N LYS A 137 -21.86 5.94 14.65
CA LYS A 137 -22.15 5.43 13.31
C LYS A 137 -21.48 4.11 13.00
N LEU A 138 -20.27 3.89 13.50
CA LEU A 138 -19.45 2.72 13.15
C LEU A 138 -19.39 1.67 14.26
N GLY A 139 -19.68 2.04 15.52
CA GLY A 139 -19.37 1.22 16.69
C GLY A 139 -17.87 1.06 16.87
N GLY A 140 -17.44 -0.03 17.51
CA GLY A 140 -16.03 -0.28 17.81
C GLY A 140 -15.61 0.22 19.19
N VAL A 141 -14.30 0.23 19.43
CA VAL A 141 -13.68 0.62 20.71
C VAL A 141 -12.81 1.85 20.47
N MET A 142 -13.04 2.91 21.24
CA MET A 142 -12.18 4.07 21.28
C MET A 142 -10.92 3.76 22.09
N THR A 143 -9.74 4.03 21.55
CA THR A 143 -8.46 3.97 22.23
C THR A 143 -7.70 5.28 22.02
N GLY A 144 -6.91 5.68 23.02
CA GLY A 144 -6.10 6.90 22.97
C GLY A 144 -4.62 6.54 22.85
N GLY A 145 -3.90 7.29 22.03
CA GLY A 145 -2.44 7.23 21.99
C GLY A 145 -1.80 7.84 23.24
N ALA A 146 -0.51 7.58 23.45
CA ALA A 146 0.22 8.18 24.55
C ALA A 146 0.17 9.72 24.47
N ASP A 147 -0.26 10.38 25.54
CA ASP A 147 -0.21 11.83 25.64
C ASP A 147 1.27 12.28 25.65
N HIS A 148 1.76 12.78 24.53
CA HIS A 148 3.07 13.47 24.47
C HIS A 148 3.01 14.91 24.97
N ALA A 149 1.96 15.27 25.72
CA ALA A 149 1.88 16.53 26.43
C ALA A 149 3.07 16.60 27.40
N GLY A 150 4.13 17.26 26.96
CA GLY A 150 5.41 17.28 27.63
C GLY A 150 5.26 17.57 29.11
N HIS A 151 5.81 16.69 29.94
CA HIS A 151 6.15 17.03 31.30
C HIS A 151 7.25 18.10 31.27
N GLY A 152 6.83 19.35 31.10
CA GLY A 152 7.60 20.53 31.48
C GLY A 152 7.49 20.71 32.98
N ASN A 153 8.01 19.77 33.77
CA ASN A 153 8.34 20.02 35.16
C ASN A 153 9.59 20.93 35.19
N HIS A 154 9.35 22.21 34.96
CA HIS A 154 10.20 23.27 35.49
C HIS A 154 10.06 23.27 37.01
N ALA A 155 10.76 22.37 37.68
CA ALA A 155 11.24 22.62 39.03
C ALA A 155 12.41 23.60 38.88
N GLY A 156 12.09 24.89 38.97
CA GLY A 156 13.09 25.94 39.10
C GLY A 156 13.76 25.83 40.46
N ASP A 157 14.88 25.13 40.53
CA ASP A 157 15.82 25.25 41.64
C ASP A 157 16.76 26.41 41.34
N HIS A 158 16.28 27.63 41.56
CA HIS A 158 17.15 28.79 41.78
C HIS A 158 17.80 28.65 43.15
N ALA A 159 18.95 27.96 43.21
CA ALA A 159 19.87 28.09 44.34
C ALA A 159 20.77 29.31 44.10
N ASP A 160 20.28 30.48 44.47
CA ASP A 160 21.13 31.65 44.76
C ASP A 160 22.06 31.33 45.94
N GLY A 161 23.33 31.70 45.77
CA GLY A 161 24.45 31.12 46.49
C GLY A 161 24.71 31.61 47.91
N THR A 162 25.80 31.10 48.48
CA THR A 162 26.70 31.82 49.41
C THR A 162 27.90 30.94 49.79
N GLY A 163 29.10 31.52 49.71
CA GLY A 163 30.20 31.22 50.65
C GLY A 163 31.27 30.22 50.20
N HIS A 164 32.23 30.67 49.38
CA HIS A 164 33.59 30.16 49.48
C HIS A 164 34.30 30.88 50.64
N ASP A 165 34.44 30.21 51.78
CA ASP A 165 35.41 30.57 52.81
C ASP A 165 36.61 29.62 52.74
N ARG A 166 37.79 30.23 52.66
CA ARG A 166 39.11 29.62 52.77
C ARG A 166 39.53 29.72 54.24
N SER A 167 40.10 28.64 54.79
CA SER A 167 41.40 28.61 55.50
C SER A 167 41.41 27.53 56.58
N GLY A 168 42.51 26.78 56.63
CA GLY A 168 42.71 25.66 57.55
C GLY A 168 43.15 26.05 58.96
N ALA A 169 43.31 25.02 59.78
CA ALA A 169 44.32 24.96 60.85
C ALA A 169 44.54 23.49 61.22
N GLY A 170 45.74 23.00 60.94
CA GLY A 170 46.42 21.91 61.62
C GLY A 170 47.78 22.43 62.06
#